data_AF-A0A6N2DSA7-F1
#
_entry.id   AF-A0A6N2DSA7-F1
#
_cell.length_a   1.000
_cell.length_b   1.000
_cell.length_c   1.000
_cell.angle_alpha   90.00
_cell.angle_beta   90.00
_cell.angle_gamma   90.00
#
_symmetry.space_group_name_H-M   'P 1'
#
loop_
_entity.id
_entity.type
_entity.pdbx_description
1 polymer ?
#
loop_
_entity_poly.entity_id
_entity_poly.type
_entity_poly.pdbx_seq_one_letter_code
_entity_poly.pdbx_strand_id
1 'polypeptide(L)'
;MKLLRTNVRVNPRDSLGQGLDAALTLVLFFVAGFFLDRWLGTTPLFMIGLTIVAAVGVFYKLKIGYESRMEEHDREHLARKAARASTDAASGGSTEVSAP
;
A
#
# COMPACT_ATOMS: atom_id res chain seq x y z
N MET A 1 -31.74 -3.34 -11.98
CA MET A 1 -30.61 -3.13 -11.06
C MET A 1 -29.42 -3.93 -11.57
N LYS A 2 -28.41 -3.25 -12.13
CA LYS A 2 -27.26 -3.90 -12.78
C LYS A 2 -26.20 -4.14 -11.69
N LEU A 3 -26.10 -5.37 -11.21
CA LEU A 3 -25.10 -5.78 -10.23
C LEU A 3 -23.73 -5.84 -10.93
N LEU A 4 -23.00 -4.72 -10.92
CA LEU A 4 -21.59 -4.71 -11.30
C LEU A 4 -20.80 -5.45 -10.22
N ARG A 5 -20.71 -6.78 -10.36
CA ARG A 5 -19.87 -7.62 -9.51
C ARG A 5 -18.41 -7.35 -9.90
N THR A 6 -17.83 -6.29 -9.34
CA THR A 6 -16.40 -6.01 -9.48
C THR A 6 -15.64 -7.16 -8.83
N ASN A 7 -15.05 -8.00 -9.66
CA ASN A 7 -14.21 -9.10 -9.21
C ASN A 7 -12.83 -8.53 -8.90
N VAL A 8 -12.68 -7.92 -7.71
CA VAL A 8 -11.37 -7.54 -7.19
C VAL A 8 -10.62 -8.83 -6.92
N ARG A 9 -9.80 -9.26 -7.88
CA ARG A 9 -8.83 -10.33 -7.62
C ARG A 9 -7.73 -9.73 -6.77
N VAL A 10 -7.87 -9.88 -5.46
CA VAL A 10 -6.78 -9.61 -4.51
C VAL A 10 -5.63 -10.53 -4.92
N ASN A 11 -4.53 -9.98 -5.42
CA ASN A 11 -3.41 -10.79 -5.88
C ASN A 11 -2.70 -11.34 -4.63
N PRO A 12 -2.84 -12.63 -4.30
CA PRO A 12 -2.39 -13.14 -3.00
C PRO A 12 -0.86 -13.06 -2.85
N ARG A 13 -0.12 -12.96 -3.96
CA ARG A 13 1.33 -12.78 -3.98
C ARG A 13 1.77 -11.50 -3.25
N ASP A 14 1.00 -10.42 -3.37
CA ASP A 14 1.32 -9.14 -2.72
C ASP A 14 1.15 -9.25 -1.20
N SER A 15 0.05 -9.86 -0.75
CA SER A 15 -0.21 -10.06 0.69
C SER A 15 0.78 -11.03 1.33
N LEU A 16 1.18 -12.08 0.61
CA LEU A 16 2.21 -13.03 1.05
C LEU A 16 3.58 -12.37 1.22
N GLY A 17 4.02 -11.55 0.26
CA GLY A 17 5.29 -10.83 0.35
C GLY A 17 5.32 -9.84 1.53
N GLN A 18 4.21 -9.17 1.78
CA GLN A 18 4.09 -8.24 2.90
C GLN A 18 4.13 -8.94 4.26
N GLY A 19 3.48 -10.10 4.38
CA GLY A 19 3.50 -10.93 5.59
C GLY A 19 4.88 -11.53 5.87
N LEU A 20 5.58 -12.01 4.83
CA LEU A 20 6.94 -12.54 4.97
C LEU A 20 7.92 -11.49 5.47
N ASP A 21 7.87 -10.28 4.90
CA ASP A 21 8.77 -9.20 5.33
C ASP A 21 8.50 -8.76 6.77
N ALA A 22 7.23 -8.74 7.20
CA ALA A 22 6.86 -8.47 8.59
C ALA A 22 7.39 -9.56 9.54
N ALA A 23 7.27 -10.84 9.15
CA ALA A 23 7.80 -11.97 9.92
C ALA A 23 9.33 -11.91 10.02
N LEU A 24 10.02 -11.63 8.92
CA LEU A 24 11.48 -11.47 8.90
C LEU A 24 11.93 -10.30 9.78
N THR A 25 11.24 -9.16 9.73
CA THR A 25 11.50 -8.02 10.62
C THR A 25 11.34 -8.42 12.08
N LEU A 26 10.26 -9.11 12.43
CA LEU A 26 10.02 -9.56 13.81
C LEU A 26 11.11 -10.53 14.28
N VAL A 27 11.44 -11.53 13.47
CA VAL A 27 12.51 -12.51 13.77
C VAL A 27 13.85 -11.80 13.95
N LEU A 28 14.17 -10.83 13.09
CA LEU A 28 15.42 -10.07 13.18
C LEU A 28 15.54 -9.33 14.52
N PHE A 29 14.50 -8.58 14.91
CA PHE A 29 14.49 -7.83 16.17
C PHE A 29 14.43 -8.74 17.40
N PHE A 30 13.71 -9.86 17.31
CA PHE A 30 13.69 -10.88 18.35
C PHE A 30 15.10 -11.46 18.56
N VAL A 31 15.77 -11.93 17.50
CA VAL A 31 17.13 -12.46 17.59
C VAL A 31 18.10 -11.40 18.13
N ALA A 32 18.02 -10.16 17.63
CA ALA A 32 18.84 -9.06 18.14
C ALA A 32 18.64 -8.83 19.65
N GLY A 33 17.39 -8.79 20.12
CA GLY A 33 17.06 -8.65 21.53
C GLY A 33 17.55 -9.83 22.38
N PHE A 34 17.50 -11.05 21.85
CA PHE A 34 18.00 -12.23 22.53
C PHE A 34 19.50 -12.14 22.81
N PHE A 35 20.27 -11.78 21.78
CA PHE A 35 21.72 -11.65 21.89
C PHE A 35 22.10 -10.51 22.84
N LEU A 36 21.36 -9.40 22.80
CA LEU A 36 21.61 -8.24 23.64
C LEU A 36 21.31 -8.55 25.11
N ASP A 37 20.15 -9.17 25.40
CA ASP A 37 19.79 -9.64 26.73
C ASP A 37 20.79 -10.66 27.28
N ARG A 38 21.30 -11.57 26.43
CA ARG A 38 22.32 -12.55 26.83
C ARG A 38 23.67 -11.90 27.16
N TRP A 39 24.04 -10.84 26.43
CA TRP A 39 25.33 -10.17 26.64
C TRP A 39 25.31 -9.24 27.86
N LEU A 40 24.20 -8.53 28.09
CA LEU A 40 24.05 -7.60 29.21
C LEU A 40 23.55 -8.29 30.49
N GLY A 41 23.16 -9.57 30.42
CA GLY A 41 22.61 -10.31 31.56
C GLY A 41 21.23 -9.83 32.00
N THR A 42 20.61 -8.93 31.25
CA THR A 42 19.24 -8.48 31.47
C THR A 42 18.31 -9.48 30.81
N THR A 43 17.46 -10.16 31.57
CA THR A 43 16.44 -11.05 31.00
C THR A 43 15.07 -10.63 31.51
N PRO A 44 14.09 -10.20 30.66
CA PRO A 44 14.07 -10.08 29.19
C PRO A 44 13.74 -8.64 28.71
N LEU A 45 14.49 -7.63 29.17
CA LEU A 45 14.11 -6.23 28.96
C LEU A 45 14.31 -5.74 27.51
N PHE A 46 15.45 -6.05 26.89
CA PHE A 46 15.73 -5.62 25.51
C PHE A 46 14.93 -6.44 24.51
N MET A 47 14.66 -7.72 24.78
CA MET A 47 13.71 -8.52 24.01
C MET A 47 12.36 -7.82 23.86
N ILE A 48 11.76 -7.42 24.98
CA ILE A 48 10.45 -6.77 24.99
C ILE A 48 10.52 -5.43 24.25
N GLY A 49 11.53 -4.60 24.57
CA GLY A 49 11.71 -3.30 23.93
C GLY A 49 11.85 -3.40 22.41
N LEU A 50 12.75 -4.27 21.93
CA LEU A 50 13.00 -4.45 20.50
C LEU A 50 11.83 -5.10 19.77
N THR A 51 11.08 -5.99 20.43
CA THR A 51 9.85 -6.57 19.86
C THR A 51 8.77 -5.49 19.67
N ILE A 52 8.61 -4.58 20.63
CA ILE A 52 7.69 -3.44 20.50
C ILE A 52 8.13 -2.54 19.33
N VAL A 53 9.42 -2.23 19.23
CA VAL A 53 9.96 -1.45 18.11
C VAL A 53 9.69 -2.15 16.76
N ALA A 54 9.87 -3.47 16.69
CA ALA A 54 9.57 -4.24 15.49
C ALA A 54 8.09 -4.17 15.12
N ALA A 55 7.19 -4.31 16.09
CA ALA A 55 5.75 -4.20 15.87
C ALA A 55 5.36 -2.82 15.32
N VAL A 56 5.93 -1.75 15.90
CA VAL A 56 5.73 -0.37 15.40
C VAL A 56 6.30 -0.21 13.99
N GLY A 57 7.49 -0.74 13.70
CA GLY A 57 8.11 -0.69 12.38
C GLY A 57 7.25 -1.38 11.31
N VAL A 58 6.72 -2.57 11.61
CA VAL A 58 5.78 -3.27 10.73
C VAL A 58 4.53 -2.41 10.50
N PHE A 59 3.97 -1.79 11.54
CA PHE A 59 2.81 -0.92 11.41
C PHE A 59 3.06 0.31 10.53
N TYR A 60 4.20 0.96 10.67
CA TYR A 60 4.61 2.06 9.79
C TYR A 60 4.72 1.63 8.33
N LYS A 61 5.32 0.45 8.07
CA LYS A 61 5.40 -0.10 6.72
C LYS A 61 4.01 -0.35 6.14
N LEU A 62 3.09 -0.90 6.92
CA LEU A 62 1.70 -1.12 6.50
C LEU A 62 1.01 0.20 6.13
N LYS A 63 1.23 1.26 6.90
CA LYS A 63 0.67 2.60 6.64
C LYS A 63 1.19 3.19 5.34
N ILE A 64 2.50 3.15 5.10
CA ILE A 64 3.12 3.66 3.86
C ILE A 64 2.64 2.85 2.65
N GLY A 65 2.55 1.52 2.78
CA GLY A 65 2.01 0.65 1.75
C GLY A 65 0.52 0.89 1.44
N TYR A 66 -0.22 1.50 2.37
CA TYR A 66 -1.61 1.89 2.15
C TYR A 66 -1.73 3.21 1.38
N GLU A 67 -0.90 4.21 1.70
CA GLU A 67 -0.90 5.50 0.99
C GLU A 67 -0.54 5.34 -0.49
N SER A 68 0.44 4.49 -0.80
CA SER A 68 0.81 4.21 -2.19
C SER A 68 -0.34 3.60 -3.02
N ARG A 69 -1.27 2.89 -2.38
CA ARG A 69 -2.45 2.32 -3.04
C ARG A 69 -3.53 3.37 -3.31
N MET A 70 -3.62 4.42 -2.50
CA MET A 70 -4.55 5.54 -2.74
C MET A 70 -4.09 6.43 -3.89
N GLU A 71 -2.79 6.70 -3.99
CA GLU A 71 -2.23 7.48 -5.10
C GLU A 71 -2.46 6.80 -6.46
N GLU A 72 -2.48 5.47 -6.50
CA GLU A 72 -2.76 4.70 -7.72
C GLU A 72 -4.19 4.94 -8.22
N HIS A 73 -5.18 4.89 -7.32
CA HIS A 73 -6.58 5.16 -7.66
C HIS A 73 -6.82 6.63 -8.05
N ASP A 74 -6.21 7.57 -7.34
CA ASP A 74 -6.33 8.99 -7.67
C ASP A 74 -5.74 9.32 -9.04
N ARG A 75 -4.60 8.71 -9.40
CA ARG A 75 -4.01 8.83 -10.73
C ARG A 75 -4.90 8.24 -11.82
N GLU A 76 -5.52 7.08 -11.60
CA GLU A 76 -6.47 6.51 -12.56
C GLU A 76 -7.72 7.39 -12.74
N HIS A 77 -8.23 7.98 -11.66
CA HIS A 77 -9.37 8.88 -11.73
C HIS A 77 -9.04 10.18 -12.47
N LEU A 78 -7.85 10.75 -12.23
CA LEU A 78 -7.36 11.93 -12.95
C LEU A 78 -7.12 11.63 -14.44
N ALA A 79 -6.51 10.49 -14.77
CA ALA A 79 -6.29 10.08 -16.15
C ALA A 79 -7.60 9.85 -16.92
N ARG A 80 -8.60 9.21 -16.29
CA ARG A 80 -9.93 9.01 -16.89
C ARG A 80 -10.69 10.33 -17.08
N LYS A 81 -10.56 11.28 -16.14
CA LYS A 81 -11.13 12.63 -16.27
C LYS A 81 -10.47 13.39 -17.42
N ALA A 82 -9.14 13.34 -17.52
CA ALA A 82 -8.39 13.97 -18.61
C ALA A 82 -8.75 13.38 -19.98
N ALA A 83 -8.88 12.06 -20.09
CA ALA A 83 -9.30 11.39 -21.33
C ALA A 83 -10.75 11.71 -21.74
N ARG A 84 -11.66 11.91 -20.78
CA ARG A 84 -13.02 12.40 -21.07
C ARG A 84 -13.00 13.85 -21.54
N ALA A 85 -12.24 14.72 -20.89
CA ALA A 85 -12.13 16.13 -21.26
C ALA A 85 -11.58 16.31 -22.69
N SER A 86 -10.60 15.51 -23.11
CA SER A 86 -10.08 15.55 -24.48
C SER A 86 -11.08 15.03 -25.52
N THR A 87 -11.90 14.03 -25.16
CA THR A 87 -12.96 13.51 -26.03
C THR A 87 -14.09 14.54 -26.21
N ASP A 88 -14.51 15.19 -25.13
CA ASP A 88 -15.54 16.23 -25.17
C ASP A 88 -15.06 17.44 -26.01
N ALA A 89 -13.80 17.87 -25.84
CA ALA A 89 -13.20 18.94 -26.64
C ALA A 89 -13.12 18.62 -28.15
N ALA A 90 -12.82 17.37 -28.51
CA ALA A 90 -12.79 16.94 -29.91
C ALA A 90 -14.20 16.85 -30.53
N SER A 91 -15.21 16.52 -29.74
CA SER A 91 -16.60 16.43 -30.21
C SER A 91 -17.29 17.81 -30.33
N GLY A 92 -16.99 18.76 -29.44
CA GLY A 92 -17.56 20.11 -29.45
C GLY A 92 -17.10 20.98 -30.62
N GLY A 93 -15.93 20.70 -31.21
CA GLY A 93 -15.43 21.42 -32.39
C GLY A 93 -16.12 21.01 -33.70
N SER A 94 -16.90 19.93 -33.71
CA SER A 94 -17.54 19.41 -34.93
C SER A 94 -18.96 19.93 -35.17
N THR A 95 -19.54 20.67 -34.21
CA THR A 95 -20.92 21.18 -34.29
C THR A 95 -21.06 22.64 -34.74
N GLU A 96 -19.95 23.38 -34.93
CA GLU A 96 -20.02 24.83 -35.22
C GLU A 96 -19.72 25.21 -36.69
N VAL A 97 -19.33 24.27 -37.56
CA VAL A 97 -19.04 24.53 -38.99
C VAL A 97 -19.98 23.74 -39.90
N SER A 98 -21.28 23.96 -39.78
CA SER A 98 -22.26 23.61 -40.83
C SER A 98 -23.61 24.26 -40.52
N ALA A 99 -23.70 25.58 -40.70
CA ALA A 99 -24.99 26.24 -40.93
C ALA A 99 -24.91 26.96 -42.30
N PRO A 100 -25.93 26.77 -43.16
CA PRO A 100 -25.94 27.25 -44.56
C PRO A 100 -26.05 28.77 -44.70
#